data_AF-A0A519RNE5-F1
#
_entry.id   AF-A0A519RNE5-F1
#
_cell.length_a   1.000
_cell.length_b   1.000
_cell.length_c   1.000
_cell.angle_alpha   90.00
_cell.angle_beta   90.00
_cell.angle_gamma   90.00
#
_symmetry.space_group_name_H-M   'P 1'
#
loop_
_entity.id
_entity.type
_entity.pdbx_description
1 polymer ?
#
loop_
_entity_poly.entity_id
_entity_poly.type
_entity_poly.pdbx_seq_one_letter_code
_entity_poly.pdbx_strand_id
1 'polypeptide(L)'
;MKSISRILLAAACLFAAYGAQAQSRPAPHARIAPKARPKAGAGMMKDGVMMKDGRLIATEMGMTNPVTADKTLRNGTVITSAGVVTGKDGTTTQLHEGDYVSLTGRVETRGEMAAQDSIQKLQAYDLKHPGKRKEMEKAREKAEKAKEKADKEKAKAAKK
;
A
#
# COMPACT_ATOMS: atom_id res chain seq x y z
N MET A 1 87.13 -13.75 12.07
CA MET A 1 86.15 -14.26 13.07
C MET A 1 85.26 -13.18 13.69
N LYS A 2 85.68 -11.90 13.80
CA LYS A 2 84.90 -10.82 14.44
C LYS A 2 83.70 -10.29 13.62
N SER A 3 83.67 -10.52 12.31
CA SER A 3 82.55 -10.13 11.43
C SER A 3 81.39 -11.12 11.46
N ILE A 4 81.68 -12.41 11.62
CA ILE A 4 80.68 -13.50 11.65
C ILE A 4 79.81 -13.38 12.91
N SER A 5 80.43 -13.06 14.06
CA SER A 5 79.71 -12.85 15.32
C SER A 5 78.76 -11.63 15.29
N ARG A 6 79.04 -10.61 14.47
CA ARG A 6 78.19 -9.42 14.31
C ARG A 6 77.00 -9.69 13.39
N ILE A 7 77.20 -10.52 12.36
CA ILE A 7 76.12 -10.95 11.46
C ILE A 7 75.13 -11.87 12.19
N LEU A 8 75.64 -12.76 13.06
CA LEU A 8 74.82 -13.66 13.86
C LEU A 8 74.01 -12.91 14.96
N LEU A 9 74.58 -11.84 15.52
CA LEU A 9 73.89 -10.96 16.49
C LEU A 9 72.82 -10.09 15.82
N ALA A 10 73.06 -9.60 14.59
CA ALA A 10 72.08 -8.83 13.83
C ALA A 10 70.89 -9.68 13.34
N ALA A 11 71.13 -10.95 12.98
CA ALA A 11 70.09 -11.88 12.56
C ALA A 11 69.16 -12.29 13.72
N ALA A 12 69.67 -12.38 14.95
CA ALA A 12 68.88 -12.70 16.13
C ALA A 12 67.89 -11.56 16.52
N CYS A 13 68.24 -10.30 16.27
CA CYS A 13 67.35 -9.16 16.54
C CYS A 13 66.18 -9.05 15.55
N LEU A 14 66.30 -9.59 14.33
CA LEU A 14 65.23 -9.55 13.33
C LEU A 14 64.14 -10.61 13.56
N PHE A 15 64.43 -11.70 14.28
CA PHE A 15 63.43 -12.72 14.60
C PHE A 15 62.58 -12.40 15.84
N ALA A 16 63.01 -11.45 16.69
CA ALA A 16 62.23 -11.03 17.87
C ALA A 16 61.07 -10.06 17.52
N ALA A 17 61.05 -9.48 16.32
CA ALA A 17 60.03 -8.49 15.91
C ALA A 17 58.76 -9.10 15.27
N TYR A 18 58.76 -10.40 14.94
CA TYR A 18 57.62 -11.04 14.25
C TYR A 18 56.61 -11.73 15.18
N GLY A 19 56.80 -11.68 16.50
CA GLY A 19 55.99 -12.41 17.48
C GLY A 19 54.73 -11.71 18.02
N ALA A 20 54.32 -10.56 17.48
CA ALA A 20 53.25 -9.75 18.09
C ALA A 20 52.12 -9.33 17.14
N GLN A 21 51.80 -10.13 16.12
CA GLN A 21 50.48 -10.03 15.48
C GLN A 21 49.47 -10.81 16.32
N ALA A 22 49.14 -10.23 17.48
CA ALA A 22 48.01 -10.62 18.29
C ALA A 22 46.77 -10.74 17.37
N GLN A 23 46.17 -11.93 17.33
CA GLN A 23 44.92 -12.18 16.65
C GLN A 23 43.84 -11.29 17.26
N SER A 24 43.62 -10.11 16.69
CA SER A 24 42.42 -9.31 16.93
C SER A 24 41.25 -10.04 16.29
N ARG A 25 40.67 -10.99 17.03
CA ARG A 25 39.33 -11.49 16.72
C ARG A 25 38.38 -10.29 16.85
N PRO A 26 37.74 -9.83 15.77
CA PRO A 26 36.65 -8.87 15.94
C PRO A 26 35.58 -9.54 16.81
N ALA A 27 35.07 -8.79 17.79
CA ALA A 27 34.00 -9.26 18.66
C ALA A 27 32.84 -9.82 17.80
N PRO A 28 32.24 -10.96 18.19
CA PRO A 28 31.13 -11.53 17.43
C PRO A 28 30.01 -10.50 17.38
N HIS A 29 29.70 -10.01 16.19
CA HIS A 29 28.52 -9.18 15.99
C HIS A 29 27.30 -9.92 16.54
N ALA A 30 26.62 -9.31 17.51
CA ALA A 30 25.34 -9.80 18.00
C ALA A 30 24.44 -10.01 16.79
N ARG A 31 23.89 -11.23 16.65
CA ARG A 31 22.93 -11.54 15.60
C ARG A 31 21.67 -10.72 15.89
N ILE A 32 21.60 -9.51 15.34
CA ILE A 32 20.36 -8.74 15.27
C ILE A 32 19.41 -9.63 14.48
N ALA A 33 18.30 -10.03 15.10
CA ALA A 33 17.27 -10.79 14.43
C ALA A 33 16.89 -10.05 13.14
N PRO A 34 16.87 -10.72 11.97
CA PRO A 34 16.50 -10.05 10.73
C PRO A 34 15.09 -9.48 10.93
N LYS A 35 14.96 -8.15 10.82
CA LYS A 35 13.66 -7.47 10.77
C LYS A 35 12.79 -8.24 9.79
N ALA A 36 11.61 -8.65 10.25
CA ALA A 36 10.66 -9.41 9.46
C ALA A 36 10.49 -8.72 8.11
N ARG A 37 10.90 -9.39 7.03
CA ARG A 37 10.61 -8.93 5.66
C ARG A 37 9.09 -8.93 5.53
N PRO A 38 8.45 -7.81 5.13
CA PRO A 38 7.03 -7.81 4.85
C PRO A 38 6.76 -8.89 3.80
N LYS A 39 5.83 -9.81 4.10
CA LYS A 39 5.44 -10.89 3.20
C LYS A 39 4.99 -10.27 1.87
N ALA A 40 5.69 -10.60 0.78
CA ALA A 40 5.22 -10.36 -0.57
C ALA A 40 3.90 -11.12 -0.74
N GLY A 41 2.78 -10.41 -0.64
CA GLY A 41 1.45 -10.99 -0.51
C GLY A 41 0.45 -10.05 0.18
N ALA A 42 0.91 -9.01 0.86
CA ALA A 42 0.05 -7.86 1.14
C ALA A 42 -0.29 -7.20 -0.20
N GLY A 43 -1.59 -7.11 -0.52
CA GLY A 43 -2.09 -6.63 -1.81
C GLY A 43 -1.32 -5.41 -2.28
N MET A 44 -0.91 -5.42 -3.54
CA MET A 44 -0.18 -4.34 -4.22
C MET A 44 -0.73 -3.00 -3.75
N MET A 45 -0.04 -2.35 -2.82
CA MET A 45 -0.38 -1.00 -2.41
C MET A 45 -0.22 -0.18 -3.68
N LYS A 46 -1.33 0.41 -4.15
CA LYS A 46 -1.30 1.20 -5.36
C LYS A 46 -0.28 2.33 -5.15
N ASP A 47 0.58 2.54 -6.13
CA ASP A 47 1.59 3.60 -6.08
C ASP A 47 0.90 4.97 -6.18
N GLY A 48 1.11 5.81 -5.18
CA GLY A 48 0.45 7.10 -5.05
C GLY A 48 0.69 7.77 -3.71
N VAL A 49 0.04 8.91 -3.52
CA VAL A 49 0.08 9.71 -2.31
C VAL A 49 -1.26 9.57 -1.58
N MET A 50 -1.21 9.24 -0.30
CA MET A 50 -2.40 9.09 0.55
C MET A 50 -2.30 10.05 1.73
N MET A 51 -3.43 10.62 2.13
CA MET A 51 -3.55 11.28 3.43
C MET A 51 -3.87 10.23 4.49
N LYS A 52 -2.96 10.03 5.45
CA LYS A 52 -3.11 9.05 6.53
C LYS A 52 -2.64 9.61 7.86
N ASP A 53 -3.47 9.48 8.89
CA ASP A 53 -3.21 9.96 10.25
C ASP A 53 -2.82 11.45 10.26
N GLY A 54 -3.47 12.27 9.42
CA GLY A 54 -3.14 13.70 9.31
C GLY A 54 -1.83 14.01 8.56
N ARG A 55 -1.17 13.00 7.98
CA ARG A 55 0.12 13.14 7.27
C ARG A 55 0.02 12.61 5.84
N LEU A 56 0.67 13.31 4.92
CA LEU A 56 0.84 12.82 3.55
C LEU A 56 1.90 11.73 3.51
N ILE A 57 1.54 10.62 2.90
CA ILE A 57 2.41 9.47 2.72
C ILE A 57 2.44 9.13 1.23
N ALA A 58 3.62 9.19 0.62
CA ALA A 58 3.86 8.73 -0.73
C ALA A 58 4.31 7.27 -0.69
N THR A 59 3.61 6.39 -1.40
CA THR A 59 4.02 5.02 -1.65
C THR A 59 4.46 4.89 -3.10
N GLU A 60 5.73 4.58 -3.31
CA GLU A 60 6.32 4.41 -4.64
C GLU A 60 7.16 3.13 -4.65
N MET A 61 6.88 2.23 -5.58
CA MET A 61 7.60 0.94 -5.70
C MET A 61 7.55 0.12 -4.40
N GLY A 62 6.44 0.19 -3.68
CA GLY A 62 6.26 -0.46 -2.37
C GLY A 62 7.07 0.16 -1.22
N MET A 63 7.75 1.29 -1.43
CA MET A 63 8.37 2.07 -0.37
C MET A 63 7.44 3.21 0.04
N THR A 64 7.18 3.30 1.34
CA THR A 64 6.27 4.27 1.92
C THR A 64 7.07 5.33 2.67
N ASN A 65 7.04 6.58 2.17
CA ASN A 65 7.77 7.72 2.72
C ASN A 65 6.82 8.88 3.03
N PRO A 66 6.98 9.58 4.18
CA PRO A 66 6.21 10.78 4.46
C PRO A 66 6.61 11.92 3.51
N VAL A 67 5.64 12.72 3.08
CA VAL A 67 5.86 13.91 2.24
C VAL A 67 5.96 15.12 3.14
N THR A 68 7.17 15.65 3.30
CA THR A 68 7.45 16.83 4.14
C THR A 68 7.65 18.12 3.35
N ALA A 69 7.80 18.01 2.04
CA ALA A 69 8.00 19.13 1.13
C ALA A 69 7.06 19.00 -0.07
N ASP A 70 6.79 20.12 -0.73
CA ASP A 70 5.95 20.15 -1.90
C ASP A 70 6.56 19.30 -3.02
N LYS A 71 5.76 18.40 -3.57
CA LYS A 71 6.20 17.43 -4.57
C LYS A 71 5.43 17.64 -5.87
N THR A 72 6.18 17.89 -6.94
CA THR A 72 5.63 17.91 -8.29
C THR A 72 5.73 16.51 -8.89
N LEU A 73 4.59 15.96 -9.27
CA LEU A 73 4.50 14.70 -10.00
C LEU A 73 4.88 14.89 -11.48
N ARG A 74 5.28 13.79 -12.14
CA ARG A 74 5.70 13.81 -13.57
C ARG A 74 4.62 14.33 -14.54
N ASN A 75 3.36 14.25 -14.14
CA ASN A 75 2.20 14.70 -14.92
C ASN A 75 1.93 16.21 -14.78
N GLY A 76 2.70 16.94 -13.97
CA GLY A 76 2.50 18.36 -13.68
C GLY A 76 1.53 18.64 -12.53
N THR A 77 1.07 17.61 -11.81
CA THR A 77 0.30 17.80 -10.56
C THR A 77 1.24 18.15 -9.42
N VAL A 78 0.92 19.21 -8.68
CA VAL A 78 1.68 19.65 -7.50
C VAL A 78 0.93 19.20 -6.25
N ILE A 79 1.62 18.52 -5.36
CA ILE A 79 1.10 18.09 -4.06
C ILE A 79 1.86 18.85 -3.00
N THR A 80 1.17 19.72 -2.28
CA THR A 80 1.77 20.47 -1.17
C THR A 80 1.83 19.63 0.09
N SER A 81 2.76 19.94 0.99
CA SER A 81 2.84 19.35 2.33
C SER A 81 1.57 19.54 3.19
N ALA A 82 0.74 20.52 2.86
CA ALA A 82 -0.55 20.80 3.50
C ALA A 82 -1.69 19.88 3.03
N GLY A 83 -1.47 18.98 2.08
CA GLY A 83 -2.52 18.13 1.53
C GLY A 83 -3.32 18.77 0.39
N VAL A 84 -2.88 19.91 -0.14
CA VAL A 84 -3.51 20.53 -1.33
C VAL A 84 -2.88 19.95 -2.59
N VAL A 85 -3.72 19.46 -3.49
CA VAL A 85 -3.34 18.90 -4.79
C VAL A 85 -3.81 19.87 -5.88
N THR A 86 -2.87 20.39 -6.65
CA THR A 86 -3.14 21.23 -7.81
C THR A 86 -2.85 20.42 -9.06
N GLY A 87 -3.90 20.08 -9.82
CA GLY A 87 -3.79 19.38 -11.09
C GLY A 87 -3.18 20.26 -12.18
N LYS A 88 -2.79 19.65 -13.29
CA LYS A 88 -2.27 20.36 -14.48
C LYS A 88 -3.26 21.40 -15.02
N ASP A 89 -4.55 21.13 -14.87
CA ASP A 89 -5.63 22.02 -15.33
C ASP A 89 -5.87 23.21 -14.38
N GLY A 90 -5.04 23.38 -13.35
CA GLY A 90 -5.18 24.42 -12.32
C GLY A 90 -6.25 24.13 -11.27
N THR A 91 -6.98 23.01 -11.40
CA THR A 91 -7.97 22.58 -10.40
C THR A 91 -7.26 22.21 -9.11
N THR A 92 -7.72 22.80 -8.01
CA THR A 92 -7.13 22.62 -6.68
C THR A 92 -8.10 21.85 -5.80
N THR A 93 -7.63 20.77 -5.16
CA THR A 93 -8.43 19.91 -4.29
C THR A 93 -7.70 19.70 -2.97
N GLN A 94 -8.40 19.87 -1.85
CA GLN A 94 -7.88 19.55 -0.52
C GLN A 94 -8.08 18.05 -0.26
N LEU A 95 -7.02 17.35 0.14
CA LEU A 95 -7.11 15.95 0.56
C LEU A 95 -7.60 15.85 2.00
N HIS A 96 -8.51 14.92 2.22
CA HIS A 96 -8.98 14.50 3.52
C HIS A 96 -8.44 13.12 3.89
N GLU A 97 -8.65 12.75 5.15
CA GLU A 97 -8.18 11.48 5.71
C GLU A 97 -8.72 10.27 4.92
N GLY A 98 -7.81 9.45 4.40
CA GLY A 98 -8.11 8.31 3.56
C GLY A 98 -8.29 8.61 2.08
N ASP A 99 -8.16 9.87 1.65
CA ASP A 99 -8.10 10.20 0.22
C ASP A 99 -6.77 9.79 -0.39
N TYR A 100 -6.83 9.41 -1.66
CA TYR A 100 -5.73 8.83 -2.40
C TYR A 100 -5.51 9.58 -3.71
N VAL A 101 -4.25 9.80 -4.08
CA VAL A 101 -3.83 10.42 -5.34
C VAL A 101 -2.89 9.47 -6.03
N SER A 102 -3.27 9.00 -7.21
CA SER A 102 -2.39 8.17 -8.04
C SER A 102 -1.17 8.98 -8.52
N LEU A 103 -0.06 8.32 -8.85
CA LEU A 103 1.07 8.98 -9.52
C LEU A 103 0.72 9.67 -10.84
N THR A 104 -0.41 9.30 -11.45
CA THR A 104 -1.00 9.92 -12.63
C THR A 104 -1.84 11.18 -12.32
N GLY A 105 -1.95 11.58 -11.05
CA GLY A 105 -2.68 12.76 -10.57
C GLY A 105 -4.19 12.58 -10.47
N ARG A 106 -4.69 11.35 -10.64
CA ARG A 106 -6.10 11.05 -10.33
C ARG A 106 -6.30 11.04 -8.83
N VAL A 107 -7.17 11.92 -8.34
CA VAL A 107 -7.66 11.94 -6.97
C VAL A 107 -8.81 10.93 -6.89
N GLU A 108 -8.70 9.95 -6.01
CA GLU A 108 -9.78 9.05 -5.61
C GLU A 108 -10.17 9.43 -4.18
N THR A 109 -11.34 10.05 -4.03
CA THR A 109 -11.87 10.35 -2.70
C THR A 109 -12.40 9.08 -2.05
N ARG A 110 -12.43 9.05 -0.71
CA ARG A 110 -12.99 7.89 0.03
C ARG A 110 -14.43 7.56 -0.38
N GLY A 111 -15.24 8.57 -0.69
CA GLY A 111 -16.62 8.40 -1.14
C GLY A 111 -16.72 7.70 -2.50
N GLU A 112 -15.90 8.12 -3.45
CA GLU A 112 -15.84 7.51 -4.79
C GLU A 112 -15.27 6.09 -4.75
N MET A 113 -14.27 5.85 -3.90
CA MET A 113 -13.69 4.52 -3.71
C MET A 113 -14.73 3.53 -3.14
N ALA A 114 -15.54 3.97 -2.18
CA ALA A 114 -16.65 3.16 -1.64
C ALA A 114 -17.74 2.89 -2.69
N ALA A 115 -18.07 3.89 -3.51
CA ALA A 115 -19.02 3.73 -4.61
C ALA A 115 -18.50 2.75 -5.67
N GLN A 116 -17.24 2.86 -6.06
CA GLN A 116 -16.60 1.94 -7.02
C GLN A 116 -16.51 0.51 -6.49
N ASP A 117 -16.16 0.32 -5.21
CA ASP A 117 -16.12 -1.01 -4.58
C ASP A 117 -17.52 -1.65 -4.55
N SER A 118 -18.57 -0.85 -4.29
CA SER A 118 -19.95 -1.32 -4.36
C SER A 118 -20.36 -1.72 -5.78
N ILE A 119 -20.03 -0.91 -6.78
CA ILE A 119 -20.29 -1.22 -8.20
C ILE A 119 -19.52 -2.47 -8.64
N GLN A 120 -18.24 -2.59 -8.29
CA GLN A 120 -17.44 -3.77 -8.60
C GLN A 120 -17.99 -5.02 -7.92
N LYS A 121 -18.45 -4.93 -6.67
CA LYS A 121 -19.11 -6.05 -5.99
C LYS A 121 -20.41 -6.45 -6.67
N LEU A 122 -21.22 -5.48 -7.10
CA LEU A 122 -22.44 -5.75 -7.85
C LEU A 122 -22.15 -6.41 -9.20
N GLN A 123 -21.14 -5.93 -9.94
CA GLN A 123 -20.69 -6.50 -11.21
C GLN A 123 -20.08 -7.90 -11.02
N ALA A 124 -19.26 -8.10 -9.99
CA ALA A 124 -18.68 -9.40 -9.65
C ALA A 124 -19.75 -10.41 -9.21
N TYR A 125 -20.80 -9.95 -8.52
CA TYR A 125 -21.95 -10.77 -8.19
C TYR A 125 -22.74 -11.18 -9.44
N ASP A 126 -22.99 -10.24 -10.36
CA ASP A 126 -23.68 -10.51 -11.62
C ASP A 126 -22.87 -11.44 -12.53
N LEU A 127 -21.54 -11.31 -12.56
CA LEU A 127 -20.65 -12.17 -13.32
C LEU A 127 -20.58 -13.59 -12.74
N LYS A 128 -20.62 -13.74 -11.41
CA LYS A 128 -20.65 -15.05 -10.72
C LYS A 128 -22.03 -15.72 -10.77
N HIS A 129 -23.10 -14.94 -10.97
CA HIS A 129 -24.47 -15.44 -11.03
C HIS A 129 -25.23 -14.82 -12.20
N PRO A 130 -24.86 -15.15 -13.45
CA PRO A 130 -25.56 -14.62 -14.61
C PRO A 130 -27.03 -15.04 -14.55
N GLY A 131 -27.95 -14.08 -14.62
CA GLY A 131 -29.39 -14.32 -14.71
C GLY A 131 -30.17 -14.38 -13.39
N LYS A 132 -29.54 -14.62 -12.24
CA LYS A 132 -30.25 -14.68 -10.93
C LYS A 132 -30.99 -13.40 -10.58
N ARG A 133 -30.46 -12.22 -10.95
CA ARG A 133 -31.16 -10.94 -10.73
C ARG A 133 -32.47 -10.85 -11.52
N LYS A 134 -32.44 -11.25 -12.80
CA LYS A 134 -33.63 -11.27 -13.66
C LYS A 134 -34.68 -12.27 -13.16
N GLU A 135 -34.25 -13.41 -12.62
CA GLU A 135 -35.17 -14.38 -12.01
C GLU A 135 -35.76 -13.87 -10.69
N MET A 136 -34.96 -13.25 -9.83
CA MET A 136 -35.43 -12.66 -8.56
C MET A 136 -36.38 -11.48 -8.79
N GLU A 137 -36.13 -10.65 -9.80
CA GLU A 137 -36.99 -9.56 -10.21
C GLU A 137 -38.33 -10.09 -10.75
N LYS A 138 -38.29 -11.07 -11.66
CA LYS A 138 -39.49 -11.75 -12.15
C LYS A 138 -40.26 -12.47 -11.03
N ALA A 139 -39.56 -13.04 -10.05
CA ALA A 139 -40.18 -13.69 -8.90
C ALA A 139 -40.84 -12.67 -7.96
N ARG A 140 -40.22 -11.52 -7.71
CA ARG A 140 -40.79 -10.42 -6.93
C ARG A 140 -42.02 -9.83 -7.63
N GLU A 141 -41.93 -9.58 -8.93
CA GLU A 141 -43.07 -9.06 -9.71
C GLU A 141 -44.25 -10.04 -9.72
N LYS A 142 -43.99 -11.34 -9.85
CA LYS A 142 -45.04 -12.37 -9.74
C LYS A 142 -45.63 -12.44 -8.33
N ALA A 143 -44.80 -12.32 -7.29
CA ALA A 143 -45.26 -12.33 -5.91
C ALA A 143 -46.09 -11.06 -5.57
N GLU A 144 -45.71 -9.91 -6.10
CA GLU A 144 -46.44 -8.65 -5.94
C GLU A 144 -47.79 -8.70 -6.66
N LYS A 145 -47.82 -9.18 -7.91
CA LYS A 145 -49.08 -9.43 -8.64
C LYS A 145 -49.96 -10.47 -7.95
N ALA A 146 -49.38 -11.48 -7.31
CA ALA A 146 -50.13 -12.47 -6.54
C ALA A 146 -50.72 -11.88 -5.25
N LYS A 147 -49.96 -11.04 -4.53
CA LYS A 147 -50.46 -10.30 -3.36
C LYS A 147 -51.58 -9.35 -3.74
N GLU A 148 -51.42 -8.57 -4.80
CA GLU A 148 -52.44 -7.63 -5.28
C GLU A 148 -53.74 -8.35 -5.70
N LYS A 149 -53.63 -9.52 -6.35
CA LYS A 149 -54.79 -10.36 -6.67
C LYS A 149 -55.46 -10.92 -5.41
N ALA A 150 -54.68 -11.42 -4.46
CA ALA A 150 -55.21 -11.93 -3.19
C ALA A 150 -55.89 -10.83 -2.36
N ASP A 151 -55.35 -9.62 -2.35
CA ASP A 151 -55.94 -8.48 -1.63
C ASP A 151 -57.21 -7.97 -2.32
N LYS A 152 -57.25 -7.96 -3.66
CA LYS A 152 -58.48 -7.70 -4.43
C LYS A 152 -59.56 -8.76 -4.21
N GLU A 153 -59.19 -10.03 -4.10
CA GLU A 153 -60.13 -11.13 -3.86
C GLU A 153 -60.69 -11.10 -2.43
N LYS A 154 -59.84 -10.84 -1.43
CA LYS A 154 -60.26 -10.62 -0.03
C LYS A 154 -61.17 -9.39 0.11
N ALA A 155 -60.86 -8.30 -0.59
CA ALA A 155 -61.69 -7.09 -0.58
C ALA A 155 -63.06 -7.29 -1.26
N LYS A 156 -63.15 -8.19 -2.26
CA LYS A 156 -64.42 -8.58 -2.89
C LYS A 156 -65.22 -9.54 -2.01
N ALA A 157 -64.56 -10.46 -1.30
CA ALA A 157 -65.20 -11.39 -0.37
C ALA A 157 -65.74 -10.68 0.88
N ALA A 158 -65.09 -9.62 1.36
CA ALA A 158 -65.56 -8.82 2.49
C ALA A 158 -66.71 -7.85 2.15
N LYS A 159 -67.04 -7.68 0.86
CA LYS A 159 -68.13 -6.81 0.37
C LYS A 159 -69.39 -7.57 -0.07
N LYS A 160 -69.42 -8.90 0.10
CA LYS A 160 -70.53 -9.77 -0.27
C LYS A 160 -71.11 -10.39 0.99
#